data_AF-A0A9W7TWJ2-F1
#
_entry.id   AF-A0A9W7TWJ2-F1
#
_cell.length_a   1.000
_cell.length_b   1.000
_cell.length_c   1.000
_cell.angle_alpha   90.00
_cell.angle_beta   90.00
_cell.angle_gamma   90.00
#
_symmetry.space_group_name_H-M   'P 1'
#
loop_
_entity.id
_entity.type
_entity.pdbx_description
1 polymer ?
#
loop_
_entity_poly.entity_id
_entity_poly.type
_entity_poly.pdbx_seq_one_letter_code
_entity_poly.pdbx_strand_id
1 'polypeptide(L)'
;MGMLSVDLLVTLQILPGFFSNCLFFVLYDSVVLVKRVVSLLSCSGSTGEWHRMLTTAGVRSVWNSFLLDAYKQVKLGEPAPNSKVVKVHGINRCWSIGGKSPDKCHLLDFESPNRPLVVNFGSAT
;
A
#
# COMPACT_ATOMS: atom_id res chain seq x y z
N MET A 1 28.33 -11.77 -1.74
CA MET A 1 28.14 -11.28 -0.34
C MET A 1 27.26 -10.02 -0.24
N GLY A 2 27.05 -9.21 -1.29
CA GLY A 2 26.29 -7.96 -1.19
C GLY A 2 24.76 -8.08 -1.01
N MET A 3 24.07 -8.94 -1.79
CA MET A 3 22.60 -9.00 -1.77
C MET A 3 22.01 -9.54 -0.46
N LEU A 4 22.57 -10.64 0.07
CA LEU A 4 22.12 -11.23 1.35
C LEU A 4 22.30 -10.26 2.53
N SER A 5 23.29 -9.36 2.47
CA SER A 5 23.53 -8.34 3.49
C SER A 5 22.47 -7.24 3.43
N VAL A 6 22.07 -6.82 2.22
CA VAL A 6 21.02 -5.81 2.03
C VAL A 6 19.67 -6.36 2.46
N ASP A 7 19.33 -7.59 2.09
CA ASP A 7 18.05 -8.21 2.48
C ASP A 7 17.96 -8.41 4.00
N LEU A 8 19.07 -8.77 4.64
CA LEU A 8 19.15 -8.87 6.11
C LEU A 8 18.99 -7.50 6.78
N LEU A 9 19.64 -6.46 6.25
CA LEU A 9 19.55 -5.10 6.78
C LEU A 9 18.13 -4.55 6.66
N VAL A 10 17.49 -4.75 5.51
CA VAL A 10 16.09 -4.38 5.27
C VAL A 10 15.17 -5.12 6.24
N THR A 11 15.38 -6.43 6.41
CA THR A 11 14.62 -7.26 7.37
C THR A 11 14.76 -6.73 8.79
N LEU A 12 15.98 -6.40 9.23
CA LEU A 12 16.25 -5.83 10.56
C LEU A 12 15.59 -4.47 10.76
N GLN A 13 15.50 -3.65 9.72
CA GLN A 13 14.84 -2.35 9.77
C GLN A 13 13.29 -2.48 9.84
N ILE A 14 12.72 -3.49 9.18
CA ILE A 14 11.28 -3.77 9.19
C ILE A 14 10.82 -4.35 10.54
N LEU A 15 11.64 -5.20 11.15
CA LEU A 15 11.27 -6.04 12.29
C LEU A 15 10.60 -5.28 13.46
N PRO A 16 11.11 -4.12 13.92
CA PRO A 16 10.49 -3.38 15.02
C PRO A 16 9.07 -2.91 14.70
N GLY A 17 8.86 -2.37 13.50
CA GLY A 17 7.55 -1.91 13.04
C GLY A 17 6.57 -3.08 12.86
N PHE A 18 7.05 -4.18 12.29
CA PHE A 18 6.27 -5.41 12.15
C PHE A 18 5.79 -5.97 13.49
N PHE A 19 6.70 -6.13 14.46
CA PHE A 19 6.34 -6.64 15.79
C PHE A 19 5.40 -5.71 16.55
N SER A 20 5.59 -4.39 16.43
CA SER A 20 4.68 -3.41 17.01
C SER A 20 3.25 -3.56 16.45
N ASN A 21 3.09 -3.72 15.14
CA ASN A 21 1.79 -3.97 14.51
C ASN A 21 1.16 -5.30 14.97
N CYS A 22 1.96 -6.36 15.07
CA CYS A 22 1.48 -7.65 15.59
C CYS A 22 1.03 -7.53 17.05
N LEU A 23 1.76 -6.76 17.88
CA LEU A 23 1.38 -6.49 19.26
C LEU A 23 0.02 -5.77 19.33
N PHE A 24 -0.25 -4.81 18.45
CA PHE A 24 -1.56 -4.16 18.40
C PHE A 24 -2.70 -5.14 18.09
N PHE A 25 -2.50 -6.11 17.20
CA PHE A 25 -3.50 -7.16 16.96
C PHE A 25 -3.74 -8.03 18.21
N VAL A 26 -2.67 -8.40 18.92
CA VAL A 26 -2.78 -9.16 20.18
C VAL A 26 -3.55 -8.35 21.23
N LEU A 27 -3.21 -7.08 21.41
CA LEU A 27 -3.86 -6.20 22.38
C LEU A 27 -5.34 -5.98 22.03
N TYR A 28 -5.65 -5.76 20.76
CA TYR A 28 -7.03 -5.59 20.30
C TYR A 28 -7.87 -6.83 20.58
N ASP A 29 -7.39 -8.02 20.15
CA ASP A 29 -8.10 -9.27 20.37
C ASP A 29 -8.27 -9.55 21.88
N SER A 30 -7.27 -9.21 22.70
CA SER A 30 -7.34 -9.34 24.16
C SER A 30 -8.41 -8.44 24.78
N VAL A 31 -8.46 -7.17 24.40
CA VAL A 31 -9.48 -6.22 24.88
C VAL A 31 -10.89 -6.66 24.49
N VAL A 32 -11.06 -7.13 23.25
CA VAL A 32 -12.35 -7.65 22.76
C VAL A 32 -12.76 -8.90 23.54
N LEU A 33 -11.82 -9.79 23.84
CA LEU A 33 -12.07 -10.98 24.65
C LEU A 33 -12.47 -10.61 26.09
N VAL A 34 -11.76 -9.69 26.73
CA VAL A 34 -12.09 -9.19 28.08
C VAL A 34 -13.49 -8.56 28.09
N LYS A 35 -13.81 -7.71 27.10
CA LYS A 35 -15.14 -7.08 26.98
C LYS A 35 -16.25 -8.13 26.89
N ARG A 36 -16.03 -9.24 26.19
CA ARG A 36 -16.98 -10.35 26.09
C ARG A 36 -17.16 -11.08 27.42
N VAL A 37 -16.05 -11.40 28.09
CA VAL A 37 -16.11 -12.06 29.41
C VAL A 37 -16.89 -11.20 30.39
N VAL A 38 -16.64 -9.88 30.43
CA VAL A 38 -17.39 -8.94 31.27
C VAL A 38 -18.87 -8.92 30.88
N SER A 39 -19.21 -8.83 29.59
CA SER A 39 -20.60 -8.82 29.13
C SER A 39 -21.37 -10.10 29.49
N LEU A 40 -20.71 -11.26 29.39
CA LEU A 40 -21.27 -12.56 29.80
C LEU A 40 -21.55 -12.59 31.30
N LEU A 41 -20.61 -12.10 32.11
CA LEU A 41 -20.79 -11.98 33.56
C LEU A 41 -21.89 -10.99 33.95
N SER A 42 -22.11 -9.95 33.15
CA SER A 42 -23.16 -8.94 33.37
C SER A 42 -24.55 -9.34 32.83
N CYS A 43 -24.73 -10.56 32.32
CA CYS A 43 -26.01 -11.06 31.76
C CYS A 43 -26.64 -10.14 30.69
N SER A 44 -25.84 -9.32 29.99
CA SER A 44 -26.32 -8.28 29.07
C SER A 44 -26.53 -8.76 27.62
N GLY A 45 -26.37 -10.06 27.35
CA GLY A 45 -26.94 -10.76 26.18
C GLY A 45 -26.90 -10.04 24.83
N SER A 46 -25.74 -9.52 24.39
CA SER A 46 -25.55 -9.29 22.95
C SER A 46 -24.13 -9.66 22.53
N THR A 47 -24.04 -10.74 21.76
CA THR A 47 -22.78 -11.26 21.22
C THR A 47 -22.67 -10.76 19.79
N GLY A 48 -22.21 -9.52 19.61
CA GLY A 48 -21.90 -9.00 18.27
C GLY A 48 -20.90 -9.89 17.54
N GLU A 49 -20.92 -9.88 16.21
CA GLU A 49 -19.97 -10.64 15.38
C GLU A 49 -18.53 -10.28 15.76
N TRP A 50 -17.70 -11.31 15.96
CA TRP A 50 -16.27 -11.13 16.23
C TRP A 50 -15.52 -11.23 14.92
N HIS A 51 -14.64 -10.26 14.66
CA HIS A 51 -13.58 -10.47 13.70
C HIS A 51 -12.25 -10.48 14.43
N ARG A 52 -11.60 -11.64 14.47
CA ARG A 52 -10.25 -11.81 15.04
C ARG A 52 -9.25 -11.06 14.16
N MET A 53 -8.46 -10.17 14.74
CA MET A 53 -7.45 -9.43 14.00
C MET A 53 -6.13 -10.19 13.87
N LEU A 54 -5.73 -10.95 14.90
CA LEU A 54 -4.53 -11.78 14.87
C LEU A 54 -4.77 -13.07 14.08
N THR A 55 -4.72 -12.95 12.77
CA THR A 55 -4.81 -14.09 11.83
C THR A 55 -3.51 -14.24 11.06
N THR A 56 -3.21 -15.45 10.57
CA THR A 56 -2.06 -15.68 9.69
C THR A 56 -2.12 -14.81 8.44
N ALA A 57 -3.32 -14.57 7.90
CA ALA A 57 -3.54 -13.67 6.77
C ALA A 57 -3.21 -12.22 7.15
N GLY A 58 -3.66 -11.75 8.32
CA GLY A 58 -3.35 -10.41 8.83
C GLY A 58 -1.85 -10.19 9.06
N VAL A 59 -1.18 -11.13 9.72
CA VAL A 59 0.28 -11.06 9.95
C VAL A 59 1.05 -11.07 8.62
N ARG A 60 0.67 -11.94 7.67
CA ARG A 60 1.26 -11.95 6.33
C ARG A 60 1.01 -10.64 5.59
N SER A 61 -0.17 -10.06 5.72
CA SER A 61 -0.50 -8.77 5.12
C SER A 61 0.38 -7.66 5.68
N VAL A 62 0.55 -7.57 6.99
CA VAL A 62 1.44 -6.57 7.63
C VAL A 62 2.87 -6.74 7.12
N TRP A 63 3.39 -7.97 7.10
CA TRP A 63 4.72 -8.26 6.57
C TRP A 63 4.89 -7.80 5.13
N ASN A 64 3.93 -8.17 4.26
CA ASN A 64 3.95 -7.78 2.85
C ASN A 64 3.89 -6.26 2.67
N SER A 65 3.11 -5.54 3.48
CA SER A 65 3.07 -4.07 3.43
C SER A 65 4.44 -3.46 3.74
N PHE A 66 5.14 -3.94 4.77
CA PHE A 66 6.48 -3.45 5.09
C PHE A 66 7.51 -3.79 4.02
N LEU A 67 7.44 -4.99 3.42
CA LEU A 67 8.31 -5.34 2.29
C LEU A 67 8.06 -4.41 1.10
N LEU A 68 6.80 -4.16 0.75
CA LEU A 68 6.45 -3.24 -0.33
C LEU A 68 7.01 -1.84 -0.06
N ASP A 69 6.90 -1.34 1.18
CA ASP A 69 7.45 -0.04 1.56
C ASP A 69 8.98 0.01 1.50
N ALA A 70 9.66 -1.03 1.97
CA ALA A 70 11.11 -1.08 1.97
C ALA A 70 11.71 -1.15 0.56
N TYR A 71 11.04 -1.87 -0.35
CA TYR A 71 11.44 -2.00 -1.75
C TYR A 71 10.85 -0.91 -2.66
N LYS A 72 10.16 0.11 -2.11
CA LYS A 72 9.77 1.30 -2.89
C LYS A 72 11.03 1.93 -3.49
N GLN A 73 11.07 1.96 -4.82
CA GLN A 73 12.15 2.59 -5.58
C GLN A 73 12.09 4.12 -5.48
N VAL A 74 10.94 4.68 -5.11
CA VAL A 74 10.70 6.13 -5.06
C VAL A 74 10.78 6.61 -3.62
N LYS A 75 11.62 7.61 -3.37
CA LYS A 75 11.81 8.23 -2.05
C LYS A 75 11.72 9.75 -2.18
N LEU A 76 11.28 10.42 -1.12
CA LEU A 76 11.22 11.88 -1.10
C LEU A 76 12.63 12.47 -1.17
N GLY A 77 12.82 13.52 -1.97
CA GLY A 77 14.10 14.18 -2.17
C GLY A 77 15.00 13.52 -3.22
N GLU A 78 14.70 12.28 -3.63
CA GLU A 78 15.36 11.60 -4.74
C GLU A 78 14.72 11.97 -6.09
N PRO A 79 15.44 11.80 -7.22
CA PRO A 79 14.90 12.09 -8.54
C PRO A 79 13.64 11.26 -8.83
N ALA A 80 12.61 11.92 -9.35
CA ALA A 80 11.36 11.27 -9.72
C ALA A 80 11.60 10.26 -10.88
N PRO A 81 11.09 9.01 -10.78
CA PRO A 81 11.28 8.03 -11.84
C PRO A 81 10.59 8.48 -13.15
N ASN A 82 11.35 8.47 -14.24
CA ASN A 82 10.81 8.82 -15.56
C ASN A 82 10.21 7.61 -16.29
N SER A 83 9.17 7.01 -15.67
CA SER A 83 8.54 5.78 -16.17
C SER A 83 7.82 5.99 -17.50
N LYS A 84 7.71 4.92 -18.29
CA LYS A 84 6.98 4.93 -19.56
C LYS A 84 5.47 5.00 -19.31
N VAL A 85 4.80 5.90 -20.01
CA VAL A 85 3.36 6.06 -19.99
C VAL A 85 2.82 6.15 -21.42
N VAL A 86 1.51 6.02 -21.56
CA VAL A 86 0.85 6.05 -22.86
C VAL A 86 -0.12 7.22 -22.85
N LYS A 87 0.09 8.18 -23.75
CA LYS A 87 -0.77 9.36 -23.85
C LYS A 87 -2.05 9.00 -24.57
N VAL A 88 -3.16 8.96 -23.83
CA VAL A 88 -4.50 8.84 -24.42
C VAL A 88 -4.89 10.19 -24.99
N HIS A 89 -5.10 10.26 -26.30
CA HIS A 89 -5.68 11.45 -26.92
C HIS A 89 -7.17 11.49 -26.57
N GLY A 90 -7.63 12.65 -26.09
CA GLY A 90 -8.95 12.79 -25.48
C GLY A 90 -10.11 12.32 -26.36
N ILE A 91 -11.16 11.81 -25.71
CA ILE A 91 -12.46 11.46 -26.29
C ILE A 91 -13.20 12.75 -26.69
N ASN A 92 -12.68 13.51 -27.66
CA ASN A 92 -13.39 14.65 -28.22
C ASN A 92 -13.30 14.65 -29.76
N ARG A 93 -14.34 14.04 -30.36
CA ARG A 93 -14.98 14.42 -31.64
C ARG A 93 -14.23 14.31 -32.97
N CYS A 94 -13.47 13.25 -33.22
CA CYS A 94 -13.47 12.66 -34.56
C CYS A 94 -12.98 11.23 -34.52
N TRP A 95 -13.89 10.28 -34.77
CA TRP A 95 -13.51 8.95 -35.23
C TRP A 95 -12.95 9.08 -36.64
N SER A 96 -11.73 9.60 -36.77
CA SER A 96 -10.94 9.39 -37.96
C SER A 96 -10.45 7.95 -37.89
N ILE A 97 -11.05 7.09 -38.70
CA ILE A 97 -10.58 5.75 -39.04
C ILE A 97 -9.13 5.91 -39.54
N GLY A 98 -8.17 5.78 -38.63
CA GLY A 98 -6.77 6.03 -38.88
C GLY A 98 -6.00 5.66 -37.63
N GLY A 99 -5.58 4.39 -37.57
CA GLY A 99 -4.88 3.80 -36.43
C GLY A 99 -3.54 4.49 -36.14
N LYS A 100 -3.57 5.61 -35.41
CA LYS A 100 -2.39 6.12 -34.74
C LYS A 100 -2.21 5.32 -33.47
N SER A 101 -1.13 4.54 -33.44
CA SER A 101 -0.66 3.86 -32.23
C SER A 101 -0.64 4.87 -31.07
N PRO A 102 -1.08 4.46 -29.88
CA PRO A 102 -1.09 5.38 -28.76
C PRO A 102 0.35 5.81 -28.47
N ASP A 103 0.55 7.12 -28.31
CA ASP A 103 1.88 7.72 -28.30
C ASP A 103 2.59 7.34 -27.00
N LYS A 104 3.70 6.62 -27.12
CA LYS A 104 4.52 6.20 -25.99
C LYS A 104 5.34 7.40 -25.56
N CYS A 105 5.15 7.86 -24.34
CA CYS A 105 5.91 8.95 -23.75
C CYS A 105 6.38 8.57 -22.34
N HIS A 106 7.00 9.50 -21.66
CA HIS A 106 7.46 9.34 -20.28
C HIS A 106 6.75 10.30 -19.33
N LEU A 107 6.80 9.98 -18.04
CA LEU A 107 6.09 10.74 -17.01
C LEU A 107 6.59 12.20 -16.92
N LEU A 108 7.89 12.43 -17.03
CA LEU A 108 8.49 13.77 -16.94
C LEU A 108 8.32 14.59 -18.23
N ASP A 109 7.84 14.00 -19.33
CA ASP A 109 7.49 14.76 -20.53
C ASP A 109 6.29 15.71 -20.29
N PHE A 110 5.55 15.50 -19.19
CA PHE A 110 4.46 16.36 -18.73
C PHE A 110 4.92 17.46 -17.75
N GLU A 111 6.20 17.47 -17.36
CA GLU A 111 6.76 18.49 -16.48
C GLU A 111 6.88 19.84 -17.19
N SER A 112 6.79 20.93 -16.42
CA SER A 112 7.11 22.27 -16.92
C SER A 112 7.98 23.00 -15.89
N PRO A 113 8.98 23.79 -16.31
CA PRO A 113 10.10 24.20 -15.46
C PRO A 113 9.73 25.04 -14.22
N ASN A 114 8.53 25.63 -14.19
CA ASN A 114 8.06 26.49 -13.09
C ASN A 114 6.72 26.02 -12.49
N ARG A 115 6.33 24.75 -12.70
CA ARG A 115 5.08 24.24 -12.16
C ARG A 115 5.25 22.80 -11.68
N PRO A 116 4.86 22.49 -10.44
CA PRO A 116 4.84 21.12 -9.94
C PRO A 116 3.96 20.23 -10.83
N LEU A 117 4.48 19.05 -11.18
CA LEU A 117 3.71 17.99 -11.81
C LEU A 117 3.09 17.13 -10.70
N VAL A 118 1.75 17.13 -10.62
CA VAL A 118 1.00 16.28 -9.70
C VAL A 118 0.49 15.06 -10.46
N VAL A 119 0.79 13.87 -9.94
CA VAL A 119 0.40 12.59 -10.56
C VAL A 119 -0.59 11.86 -9.67
N ASN A 120 -1.72 11.46 -10.24
CA ASN A 120 -2.73 10.66 -9.56
C ASN A 120 -2.93 9.34 -10.33
N PHE A 121 -2.53 8.23 -9.71
CA PHE A 121 -2.74 6.89 -10.25
C PHE A 121 -4.05 6.33 -9.73
N GLY A 122 -4.89 5.81 -10.62
CA GLY A 122 -6.16 5.20 -10.26
C GLY A 122 -6.67 4.23 -11.32
N SER A 123 -7.67 3.45 -10.95
CA SER A 123 -8.38 2.50 -11.81
C SER A 123 -9.88 2.60 -11.55
N ALA A 124 -10.70 2.36 -12.57
CA ALA A 124 -12.16 2.47 -12.50
C ALA A 124 -12.87 1.23 -11.91
N THR A 125 -12.15 0.41 -11.13
CA THR A 125 -12.70 -0.80 -10.47
C THR A 125 -13.90 -0.50 -9.60
#